data_AF-A0A550H3A7-F1
#
_entry.id   AF-A0A550H3A7-F1
#
_cell.length_a   1.000
_cell.length_b   1.000
_cell.length_c   1.000
_cell.angle_alpha   90.00
_cell.angle_beta   90.00
_cell.angle_gamma   90.00
#
_symmetry.space_group_name_H-M   'P 1'
#
loop_
_entity.id
_entity.type
_entity.pdbx_description
1 polymer ?
#
loop_
_entity_poly.entity_id
_entity_poly.type
_entity_poly.pdbx_seq_one_letter_code
_entity_poly.pdbx_strand_id
1 'polypeptide(L)'
;MYYYSTDNRLAEIEKLVKQSSNPETLAYDQPKVSVKKRQFEESVEKAKDYIISGDIFQVVLSKRYDFRFEGNLMAFYRSLREINPSPYMYYFK
;
A
#
# COMPACT_ATOMS: atom_id res chain seq x y z
N MET A 1 -19.63 11.99 -3.59
CA MET A 1 -20.67 11.01 -3.94
C MET A 1 -20.72 10.00 -2.79
N TYR A 2 -21.68 10.14 -1.87
CA TYR A 2 -21.76 9.31 -0.66
C TYR A 2 -22.53 8.03 -0.98
N TYR A 3 -21.86 6.87 -0.91
CA TYR A 3 -22.52 5.57 -1.01
C TYR A 3 -23.28 5.27 0.29
N TYR A 4 -24.60 5.49 0.29
CA TYR A 4 -25.50 4.95 1.30
C TYR A 4 -25.86 3.51 0.92
N SER A 5 -25.18 2.54 1.54
CA SER A 5 -25.68 1.16 1.59
C SER A 5 -26.87 1.15 2.55
N THR A 6 -28.07 0.86 2.05
CA THR A 6 -29.30 0.72 2.84
C THR A 6 -29.30 -0.51 3.76
N ASP A 7 -28.35 -1.42 3.59
CA ASP A 7 -28.26 -2.64 4.39
C ASP A 7 -27.39 -2.44 5.62
N ASN A 8 -28.01 -2.64 6.79
CA ASN A 8 -27.36 -2.57 8.09
C ASN A 8 -26.46 -3.81 8.30
N ARG A 9 -25.20 -3.72 7.87
CA ARG A 9 -24.20 -4.78 8.04
C ARG A 9 -23.48 -4.75 9.40
N LEU A 10 -23.98 -4.03 10.41
CA LEU A 10 -23.33 -3.99 11.74
C LEU A 10 -23.14 -5.39 12.32
N ALA A 11 -24.16 -6.25 12.23
CA ALA A 11 -24.12 -7.59 12.78
C ALA A 11 -23.04 -8.48 12.12
N GLU A 12 -22.80 -8.28 10.81
CA GLU A 12 -21.74 -8.97 10.08
C GLU A 12 -20.35 -8.44 10.48
N ILE A 13 -20.23 -7.12 10.62
CA ILE A 13 -19.00 -6.46 11.08
C ILE A 13 -18.67 -6.91 12.51
N GLU A 14 -19.63 -6.94 13.42
CA GLU A 14 -19.44 -7.40 14.80
C GLU A 14 -18.98 -8.86 14.87
N LYS A 15 -19.53 -9.72 14.00
CA LYS A 15 -19.11 -11.13 13.92
C LYS A 15 -17.68 -11.26 13.42
N LEU A 16 -17.29 -10.49 12.40
CA LEU A 16 -15.93 -10.46 11.87
C LEU A 16 -14.92 -9.88 12.88
N VAL A 17 -15.32 -8.85 13.63
CA VAL A 17 -14.50 -8.27 14.70
C VAL A 17 -14.26 -9.28 15.81
N LYS A 18 -15.32 -9.98 16.26
CA LYS A 18 -15.24 -11.03 17.29
C LYS A 18 -14.44 -12.26 16.86
N GLN A 19 -14.40 -12.58 15.56
CA GLN A 19 -13.54 -13.64 15.03
C GLN A 19 -12.06 -13.25 14.90
N SER A 20 -11.76 -11.96 14.84
CA SER A 20 -10.39 -11.46 14.69
C SER A 20 -9.63 -11.32 16.02
N SER A 21 -9.76 -12.32 16.89
CA SER A 21 -9.11 -12.39 18.21
C SER A 21 -7.97 -13.41 18.27
N ASN A 22 -7.25 -13.62 17.17
CA ASN A 22 -5.92 -14.18 17.21
C ASN A 22 -5.00 -13.27 16.39
N PRO A 23 -3.87 -12.78 16.96
CA PRO A 23 -2.78 -12.25 16.17
C PRO A 23 -2.15 -13.44 15.45
N GLU A 24 -2.78 -13.92 14.38
CA GLU A 24 -2.12 -14.84 13.46
C GLU A 24 -0.87 -14.13 12.95
N THR A 25 0.29 -14.75 13.20
CA THR A 25 1.59 -14.28 12.77
C THR A 25 1.54 -13.99 11.28
N LEU A 26 1.70 -12.72 10.89
CA LEU A 26 1.82 -12.33 9.50
C LEU A 26 3.12 -12.92 8.95
N ALA A 27 3.00 -13.89 8.06
CA ALA A 27 4.12 -14.40 7.29
C ALA A 27 4.28 -13.55 6.03
N TYR A 28 5.52 -13.15 5.74
CA TYR A 28 5.85 -12.43 4.52
C TYR A 28 7.16 -12.94 3.94
N ASP A 29 7.26 -12.94 2.60
CA ASP A 29 8.50 -13.27 1.92
C ASP A 29 9.43 -12.07 1.76
N GLN A 30 10.64 -12.31 1.26
CA GLN A 30 11.59 -11.21 1.03
C GLN A 30 11.08 -10.29 -0.09
N PRO A 31 11.07 -8.95 0.14
CA PRO A 31 10.66 -7.99 -0.87
C PRO A 31 11.48 -8.08 -2.16
N LYS A 32 10.78 -8.32 -3.27
CA LYS A 32 11.34 -8.27 -4.61
C LYS A 32 11.21 -6.86 -5.15
N VAL A 33 12.31 -6.30 -5.63
CA VAL A 33 12.34 -4.93 -6.17
C VAL A 33 12.27 -4.98 -7.69
N SER A 34 11.41 -4.15 -8.29
CA SER A 34 11.26 -4.09 -9.75
C SER A 34 12.48 -3.50 -10.47
N VAL A 35 13.24 -2.61 -9.80
CA VAL A 35 14.39 -1.90 -10.35
C VAL A 35 15.52 -1.87 -9.30
N LYS A 36 16.73 -2.28 -9.71
CA LYS A 36 17.90 -2.23 -8.81
C LYS A 36 18.30 -0.78 -8.54
N LYS A 37 18.95 -0.53 -7.40
CA LYS A 37 19.40 0.82 -6.98
C LYS A 37 20.14 1.56 -8.10
N ARG A 38 21.15 0.93 -8.70
CA ARG A 38 21.95 1.52 -9.78
C ARG A 38 21.11 1.94 -10.99
N GLN A 39 20.18 1.09 -11.41
CA GLN A 39 19.30 1.38 -12.56
C GLN A 39 18.36 2.56 -12.27
N PHE A 40 17.91 2.68 -11.01
CA PHE A 40 17.09 3.81 -10.60
C PHE A 40 17.92 5.11 -10.60
N GLU A 41 19.15 5.07 -10.12
CA GLU A 41 20.09 6.21 -10.17
C GLU A 41 20.38 6.64 -11.62
N GLU A 42 20.63 5.70 -12.52
CA GLU A 42 20.79 5.96 -13.95
C GLU A 42 19.53 6.60 -14.56
N SER A 43 18.34 6.20 -14.12
CA SER A 43 17.07 6.81 -14.54
C SER A 43 16.91 8.24 -14.02
N VAL A 44 17.41 8.54 -12.82
CA VAL A 44 17.40 9.89 -12.24
C VAL A 44 18.33 10.82 -13.03
N GLU A 45 19.54 10.37 -13.39
CA GLU A 45 20.45 11.19 -14.20
C GLU A 45 19.84 11.49 -15.57
N LYS A 46 19.26 10.46 -16.23
CA LYS A 46 18.56 10.66 -17.51
C LYS A 46 17.39 11.64 -17.42
N ALA A 47 16.63 11.60 -16.31
CA ALA A 47 15.54 12.54 -16.07
C ALA A 47 16.05 13.99 -15.94
N LYS A 48 17.20 14.19 -15.29
CA LYS A 48 17.84 15.53 -15.19
C LYS A 48 18.27 16.03 -16.56
N ASP A 49 18.86 15.17 -17.39
CA ASP A 49 19.27 15.54 -18.75
C ASP A 49 18.06 16.03 -19.58
N TYR A 50 16.92 15.33 -19.47
CA TYR A 50 15.67 15.74 -20.13
C TYR A 50 15.08 17.04 -19.58
N ILE A 51 15.35 17.37 -18.31
CA ILE A 51 14.95 18.67 -17.76
C ILE A 51 15.86 19.77 -18.32
N ILE A 52 17.16 19.53 -18.42
CA ILE A 52 18.14 20.49 -18.92
C ILE A 52 17.95 20.75 -20.42
N SER A 53 17.62 19.74 -21.21
CA SER A 53 17.29 19.89 -22.64
C SER A 53 15.98 20.64 -22.87
N GLY A 54 15.14 20.80 -21.84
CA GLY A 54 13.83 21.42 -21.92
C GLY A 54 12.71 20.49 -22.40
N ASP A 55 12.95 19.17 -22.45
CA ASP A 55 11.94 18.18 -22.88
C ASP A 55 10.81 18.03 -21.85
N ILE A 56 11.15 18.12 -20.55
CA ILE A 56 10.19 18.04 -19.45
C ILE A 56 10.53 19.05 -18.34
N PHE A 57 9.54 19.44 -17.55
CA PHE A 57 9.78 20.27 -16.36
C PHE A 57 10.03 19.44 -15.09
N GLN A 58 9.31 18.33 -14.93
CA GLN A 58 9.41 17.44 -13.78
C GLN A 58 8.96 16.03 -14.15
N VAL A 59 9.59 15.02 -13.56
CA VAL A 59 9.12 13.63 -13.57
C VAL A 59 9.22 13.04 -12.17
N VAL A 60 8.25 12.22 -11.79
CA VAL A 60 8.24 11.48 -10.52
C VAL A 60 8.55 10.03 -10.81
N LEU A 61 9.83 9.66 -10.62
CA LEU A 61 10.26 8.28 -10.78
C LEU A 61 9.80 7.45 -9.58
N SER A 62 9.36 6.21 -9.84
CA SER A 62 8.94 5.27 -8.80
C SER A 62 9.54 3.89 -9.06
N LYS A 63 9.63 3.09 -8.01
CA LYS A 63 9.98 1.67 -8.09
C LYS A 63 9.01 0.87 -7.23
N ARG A 64 8.73 -0.36 -7.64
CA ARG A 64 7.78 -1.23 -6.96
C ARG A 64 8.51 -2.24 -6.10
N TYR A 65 7.96 -2.49 -4.92
CA TYR A 65 8.32 -3.61 -4.06
C TYR A 65 7.15 -4.59 -4.06
N ASP A 66 7.44 -5.82 -4.42
CA ASP A 66 6.47 -6.90 -4.48
C ASP A 66 6.85 -7.95 -3.43
N PHE A 67 5.88 -8.35 -2.61
CA PHE A 67 6.05 -9.37 -1.59
C PHE A 67 4.72 -10.05 -1.33
N ARG A 68 4.79 -11.33 -0.97
CA ARG A 68 3.63 -12.15 -0.64
C ARG A 68 3.40 -12.07 0.86
N PHE A 69 2.13 -11.92 1.22
CA PHE A 69 1.66 -11.91 2.58
C PHE A 69 0.67 -13.04 2.79
N GLU A 70 0.80 -13.73 3.93
CA GLU A 70 -0.14 -14.74 4.40
C GLU A 70 -0.55 -14.42 5.84
N GLY A 71 -1.83 -14.62 6.14
CA GLY A 71 -2.42 -14.33 7.45
C GLY A 71 -3.49 -13.23 7.43
N ASN A 72 -3.75 -12.63 8.58
CA ASN A 72 -4.87 -11.72 8.78
C ASN A 72 -4.60 -10.29 8.25
N LEU A 73 -5.01 -10.04 7.00
CA LEU A 73 -4.87 -8.73 6.34
C LEU A 73 -5.64 -7.60 7.06
N MET A 74 -6.75 -7.91 7.74
CA MET A 74 -7.52 -6.91 8.49
C MET A 74 -6.76 -6.47 9.75
N ALA A 75 -6.11 -7.41 10.44
CA ALA A 75 -5.24 -7.10 11.56
C ALA A 75 -4.04 -6.24 11.09
N PHE A 76 -3.42 -6.59 9.97
CA PHE A 76 -2.35 -5.79 9.36
C PHE A 76 -2.81 -4.36 9.06
N TYR A 77 -3.96 -4.19 8.40
CA TYR A 77 -4.52 -2.88 8.08
C TYR A 77 -4.79 -2.05 9.35
N ARG A 78 -5.32 -2.67 10.42
CA ARG A 78 -5.55 -1.99 11.71
C ARG A 78 -4.23 -1.48 12.31
N SER A 79 -3.20 -2.33 12.35
CA SER A 79 -1.88 -1.92 12.84
C SER A 79 -1.27 -0.80 11.98
N LEU A 80 -1.43 -0.85 10.66
CA LEU A 80 -0.96 0.22 9.78
C LEU A 80 -1.69 1.55 10.05
N ARG A 81 -2.98 1.49 10.38
CA ARG A 81 -3.79 2.67 10.70
C ARG A 81 -3.38 3.34 12.01
N GLU A 82 -2.98 2.55 13.00
CA GLU A 82 -2.45 3.07 14.26
C GLU A 82 -1.10 3.77 14.05
N ILE A 83 -0.23 3.21 13.20
CA ILE A 83 1.10 3.76 12.93
C ILE A 83 1.03 5.01 12.03
N ASN A 84 0.19 4.99 11.00
CA ASN A 84 0.05 6.07 10.04
C ASN A 84 -1.43 6.37 9.77
N PRO A 85 -2.08 7.17 10.64
CA PRO A 85 -3.48 7.56 10.48
C PRO A 85 -3.61 8.59 9.35
N SER A 86 -3.47 8.12 8.11
CA SER A 86 -3.67 8.94 6.92
C SER A 86 -5.16 9.31 6.77
N PRO A 87 -5.47 10.53 6.29
CA PRO A 87 -6.85 10.92 5.99
C PRO A 87 -7.52 10.04 4.92
N TYR A 88 -6.73 9.32 4.11
CA TYR A 88 -7.21 8.47 3.01
C TYR A 88 -6.88 6.99 3.22
N MET A 89 -7.34 6.40 4.32
CA MET A 89 -7.20 4.95 4.53
C MET A 89 -8.40 4.17 4.00
N TYR A 90 -8.13 3.16 3.18
CA TYR A 90 -9.15 2.28 2.61
C TYR A 90 -8.74 0.81 2.74
N TYR A 91 -9.73 -0.06 2.93
CA TYR A 91 -9.60 -1.51 2.87
C TYR A 91 -10.65 -2.00 1.87
N PHE A 92 -10.19 -2.55 0.74
CA PHE A 92 -11.07 -3.16 -0.25
C PHE A 92 -11.14 -4.67 0.03
N LYS A 93 -12.37 -5.20 0.11
CA LYS A 93 -12.65 -6.62 0.29
C LYS A 93 -13.20 -7.20 -1.01
#